data_AF-A0A058ZAW5-F1
#
_entry.id   AF-A0A058ZAW5-F1
#
_cell.length_a   1.000
_cell.length_b   1.000
_cell.length_c   1.000
_cell.angle_alpha   90.00
_cell.angle_beta   90.00
_cell.angle_gamma   90.00
#
_symmetry.space_group_name_H-M   'P 1'
#
loop_
_entity.id
_entity.type
_entity.pdbx_description
1 polymer ?
#
loop_
_entity_poly.entity_id
_entity_poly.type
_entity_poly.pdbx_seq_one_letter_code
_entity_poly.pdbx_strand_id
1 'polypeptide(L)'
;MTLGLPSIRPIPADALPALLAYKYNAIDRSLLSKYVLQPYWTWLVQFVPSWVAPNLVTLTGLLFIVANVLTLWALTGLEMESSGPAWMYYWFGLGLFAYTSLDAIDGKQARKTNTSGPLGELFDHGCDAINTFLGTIIITHVTGVQNSWWHLAYLFIGTSYFFLVTWETYHTGTLALGIINGPVEGTMLLTFFFLMTGYTGQTW
;
A
#
# COMPACT_ATOMS: atom_id res chain seq x y z
N MET A 1 -11.64 27.31 -34.23
CA MET A 1 -11.87 25.86 -34.46
C MET A 1 -11.36 25.12 -33.22
N THR A 2 -12.21 24.99 -32.21
CA THR A 2 -11.90 24.29 -30.95
C THR A 2 -12.10 22.80 -31.21
N LEU A 3 -11.01 22.03 -31.19
CA LEU A 3 -11.06 20.58 -31.21
C LEU A 3 -11.83 20.11 -29.96
N GLY A 4 -13.12 19.83 -30.13
CA GLY A 4 -13.95 19.19 -29.12
C GLY A 4 -13.46 17.77 -28.94
N LEU A 5 -12.54 17.56 -28.00
CA LEU A 5 -12.22 16.23 -27.52
C LEU A 5 -13.53 15.56 -27.10
N PRO A 6 -13.84 14.34 -27.55
CA PRO A 6 -15.01 13.63 -27.06
C PRO A 6 -14.94 13.61 -25.53
N SER A 7 -16.06 13.95 -24.87
CA SER A 7 -16.13 13.88 -23.42
C SER A 7 -15.99 12.41 -23.01
N ILE A 8 -14.75 11.99 -22.77
CA ILE A 8 -14.47 10.70 -22.17
C ILE A 8 -15.07 10.80 -20.78
N ARG A 9 -16.27 10.25 -20.59
CA ARG A 9 -16.82 10.00 -19.28
C ARG A 9 -16.03 8.84 -18.69
N PRO A 10 -15.22 9.04 -17.63
CA PRO A 10 -14.42 7.97 -17.05
C PRO A 10 -15.29 6.87 -16.45
N ILE A 11 -16.52 7.22 -16.07
CA ILE A 11 -17.51 6.31 -15.49
C ILE A 11 -18.68 6.17 -16.48
N PRO A 12 -19.00 4.95 -16.94
CA PRO A 12 -20.17 4.68 -17.75
C PRO A 12 -21.46 5.19 -17.08
N ALA A 13 -22.38 5.76 -17.86
CA ALA A 13 -23.57 6.43 -17.31
C ALA A 13 -24.49 5.47 -16.53
N ASP A 14 -24.50 4.19 -16.91
CA ASP A 14 -25.18 3.07 -16.26
C ASP A 14 -24.52 2.61 -14.97
N ALA A 15 -23.21 2.81 -14.81
CA ALA A 15 -22.47 2.48 -13.58
C ALA A 15 -22.60 3.56 -12.49
N LEU A 16 -22.95 4.80 -12.85
CA LEU A 16 -23.01 5.93 -11.92
C LEU A 16 -24.02 5.73 -10.76
N PRO A 17 -25.25 5.22 -10.97
CA PRO A 17 -26.18 4.96 -9.88
C PRO A 17 -25.66 3.92 -8.88
N ALA A 18 -24.99 2.87 -9.36
CA ALA A 18 -24.38 1.85 -8.50
C ALA A 18 -23.23 2.43 -7.68
N LEU A 19 -22.38 3.28 -8.30
CA LEU A 19 -21.30 3.98 -7.59
C LEU A 19 -21.82 4.90 -6.48
N LEU A 20 -22.90 5.65 -6.74
CA LEU A 20 -23.51 6.52 -5.74
C LEU A 20 -24.18 5.77 -4.58
N ALA A 21 -24.67 4.55 -4.84
CA ALA A 21 -25.25 3.68 -3.83
C ALA A 21 -24.21 2.88 -3.03
N TYR A 22 -22.96 2.83 -3.50
CA TYR A 22 -21.89 2.08 -2.87
C TYR A 22 -21.62 2.58 -1.44
N LYS A 23 -21.49 1.63 -0.51
CA LYS A 23 -21.12 1.89 0.87
C LYS A 23 -19.94 1.01 1.24
N TYR A 24 -18.88 1.63 1.73
CA TYR A 24 -17.75 0.90 2.28
C TYR A 24 -18.20 -0.01 3.42
N ASN A 25 -17.80 -1.27 3.34
CA ASN A 25 -18.02 -2.25 4.38
C ASN A 25 -16.78 -3.12 4.48
N ALA A 26 -16.09 -3.05 5.61
CA ALA A 26 -14.91 -3.84 5.88
C ALA A 26 -14.97 -4.44 7.29
N ILE A 27 -14.48 -5.67 7.39
CA ILE A 27 -14.35 -6.40 8.65
C ILE A 27 -12.87 -6.71 8.82
N ASP A 28 -12.23 -6.05 9.77
CA ASP A 28 -10.85 -6.31 10.15
C ASP A 28 -10.80 -7.21 11.40
N ARG A 29 -10.24 -8.42 11.25
CA ARG A 29 -10.05 -9.39 12.34
C ARG A 29 -8.62 -9.42 12.87
N SER A 30 -7.73 -8.57 12.35
CA SER A 30 -6.33 -8.49 12.79
C SER A 30 -6.23 -8.15 14.27
N LEU A 31 -5.50 -8.99 15.00
CA LEU A 31 -5.22 -8.75 16.41
C LEU A 31 -4.20 -7.61 16.57
N LEU A 32 -3.24 -7.51 15.65
CA LEU A 32 -2.21 -6.48 15.67
C LEU A 32 -2.82 -5.10 15.41
N SER A 33 -3.67 -4.98 14.39
CA SER A 33 -4.49 -3.80 14.12
C SER A 33 -5.27 -3.43 15.38
N LYS A 34 -6.11 -4.36 15.86
CA LYS A 34 -7.05 -4.10 16.95
C LYS A 34 -6.38 -3.62 18.24
N TYR A 35 -5.30 -4.28 18.68
CA TYR A 35 -4.73 -4.05 20.01
C TYR A 35 -3.51 -3.12 20.03
N VAL A 36 -2.81 -2.95 18.91
CA VAL A 36 -1.56 -2.18 18.87
C VAL A 36 -1.66 -0.99 17.92
N LEU A 37 -2.06 -1.21 16.67
CA LEU A 37 -1.93 -0.18 15.64
C LEU A 37 -3.11 0.80 15.63
N GLN A 38 -4.33 0.37 15.97
CA GLN A 38 -5.50 1.26 16.02
C GLN A 38 -5.32 2.44 17.00
N PRO A 39 -4.81 2.25 18.23
CA PRO A 39 -4.43 3.37 19.10
C PRO A 39 -3.40 4.30 18.47
N TYR A 40 -2.34 3.74 17.87
CA TYR A 40 -1.29 4.50 17.20
C TYR A 40 -1.83 5.33 16.02
N TRP A 41 -2.60 4.73 15.12
CA TRP A 41 -3.22 5.42 13.97
C TRP A 41 -4.22 6.49 14.39
N THR A 42 -4.98 6.24 15.47
CA THR A 42 -5.94 7.21 16.01
C THR A 42 -5.23 8.41 16.65
N TRP A 43 -4.06 8.20 17.24
CA TRP A 43 -3.18 9.28 17.68
C TRP A 43 -2.55 10.01 16.49
N LEU A 44 -2.05 9.27 15.48
CA LEU A 44 -1.35 9.83 14.32
C LEU A 44 -2.24 10.77 13.49
N VAL A 45 -3.50 10.40 13.24
CA VAL A 45 -4.43 11.23 12.44
C VAL A 45 -4.75 12.58 13.09
N GLN A 46 -4.49 12.76 14.39
CA GLN A 46 -4.66 14.05 15.07
C GLN A 46 -3.71 15.12 14.51
N PHE A 47 -2.53 14.71 14.03
CA PHE A 47 -1.52 15.60 13.47
C PHE A 47 -1.80 15.99 12.01
N VAL A 48 -2.73 15.30 11.34
CA VAL A 48 -3.11 15.63 9.97
C VAL A 48 -4.06 16.84 9.99
N PRO A 49 -3.68 18.00 9.40
CA PRO A 49 -4.55 19.16 9.33
C PRO A 49 -5.83 18.87 8.55
N SER A 50 -6.93 19.54 8.89
CA SER A 50 -8.24 19.32 8.23
C SER A 50 -8.29 19.73 6.76
N TRP A 51 -7.35 20.56 6.29
CA TRP A 51 -7.25 20.96 4.89
C TRP A 51 -6.52 19.93 4.02
N VAL A 52 -5.87 18.93 4.63
CA VAL A 52 -5.21 17.85 3.89
C VAL A 52 -6.28 16.83 3.47
N ALA A 53 -6.40 16.62 2.16
CA ALA A 53 -7.30 15.62 1.59
C ALA A 53 -6.83 14.18 1.96
N PRO A 54 -7.75 13.24 2.24
CA PRO A 54 -7.41 11.84 2.55
C PRO A 54 -6.48 11.20 1.50
N ASN A 55 -6.82 11.31 0.22
CA ASN A 55 -6.02 10.76 -0.87
C ASN A 55 -4.58 11.32 -0.93
N LEU A 56 -4.37 12.55 -0.46
CA LEU A 56 -3.01 13.11 -0.37
C LEU A 56 -2.20 12.42 0.73
N VAL A 57 -2.86 11.95 1.79
CA VAL A 57 -2.22 11.18 2.87
C VAL A 57 -1.72 9.84 2.32
N THR A 58 -2.58 9.03 1.68
CA THR A 58 -2.17 7.77 1.04
C THR A 58 -1.11 8.00 -0.03
N LEU A 59 -1.28 9.01 -0.90
CA LEU A 59 -0.28 9.34 -1.93
C LEU A 59 1.08 9.68 -1.31
N THR A 60 1.10 10.43 -0.20
CA THR A 60 2.34 10.73 0.53
C THR A 60 3.02 9.45 1.02
N GLY A 61 2.24 8.49 1.54
CA GLY A 61 2.72 7.15 1.85
C GLY A 61 3.36 6.48 0.63
N LEU A 62 2.66 6.45 -0.50
CA LEU A 62 3.16 5.82 -1.73
C LEU A 62 4.48 6.43 -2.21
N LEU A 63 4.67 7.75 -2.05
CA LEU A 63 5.91 8.42 -2.42
C LEU A 63 7.12 7.93 -1.62
N PHE A 64 6.96 7.46 -0.36
CA PHE A 64 8.05 6.80 0.37
C PHE A 64 8.47 5.49 -0.29
N ILE A 65 7.52 4.71 -0.79
CA ILE A 65 7.80 3.44 -1.47
C ILE A 65 8.50 3.69 -2.81
N VAL A 66 8.04 4.69 -3.57
CA VAL A 66 8.72 5.14 -4.79
C VAL A 66 10.15 5.57 -4.47
N ALA A 67 10.35 6.37 -3.42
CA ALA A 67 11.68 6.79 -3.01
C ALA A 67 12.57 5.61 -2.59
N ASN A 68 12.03 4.58 -1.94
CA ASN A 68 12.75 3.34 -1.63
C ASN A 68 13.24 2.64 -2.90
N VAL A 69 12.37 2.42 -3.90
CA VAL A 69 12.74 1.77 -5.17
C VAL A 69 13.78 2.60 -5.93
N LEU A 70 13.61 3.92 -5.98
CA LEU A 70 14.61 4.80 -6.60
C LEU A 70 15.96 4.75 -5.86
N THR A 71 15.94 4.68 -4.53
CA THR A 71 17.16 4.52 -3.72
C THR A 71 17.85 3.19 -4.02
N LEU A 72 17.09 2.10 -4.12
CA LEU A 72 17.61 0.80 -4.50
C LEU A 72 18.32 0.90 -5.85
N TRP A 73 17.63 1.32 -6.91
CA TRP A 73 18.22 1.40 -8.25
C TRP A 73 19.39 2.36 -8.35
N ALA A 74 19.37 3.48 -7.61
CA ALA A 74 20.48 4.41 -7.58
C ALA A 74 21.76 3.80 -6.97
N LEU A 75 21.63 2.85 -6.03
CA LEU A 75 22.76 2.25 -5.32
C LEU A 75 23.20 0.90 -5.91
N THR A 76 22.27 0.14 -6.50
CA THR A 76 22.53 -1.24 -6.95
C THR A 76 22.32 -1.44 -8.45
N GLY A 77 21.88 -0.41 -9.18
CA GLY A 77 21.45 -0.52 -10.57
C GLY A 77 20.10 -1.24 -10.72
N LEU A 78 19.61 -1.31 -11.96
CA LEU A 78 18.32 -1.95 -12.29
C LEU A 78 18.32 -3.47 -12.06
N GLU A 79 19.49 -4.11 -12.14
CA GLU A 79 19.66 -5.55 -11.90
C GLU A 79 19.63 -5.89 -10.40
N MET A 80 19.92 -4.93 -9.51
CA MET A 80 19.82 -5.07 -8.05
C MET A 80 20.69 -6.19 -7.45
N GLU A 81 21.76 -6.60 -8.15
CA GLU A 81 22.59 -7.75 -7.77
C GLU A 81 23.59 -7.46 -6.64
N SER A 82 24.06 -6.22 -6.53
CA SER A 82 24.97 -5.83 -5.46
C SER A 82 24.21 -5.57 -4.17
N SER A 83 24.74 -6.04 -3.04
CA SER A 83 24.27 -5.63 -1.73
C SER A 83 24.45 -4.12 -1.55
N GLY A 84 23.45 -3.46 -0.96
CA GLY A 84 23.52 -2.05 -0.62
C GLY A 84 24.10 -1.80 0.78
N PRO A 85 24.37 -0.54 1.12
CA PRO A 85 24.80 -0.16 2.46
C PRO A 85 23.66 -0.39 3.47
N ALA A 86 24.00 -0.73 4.72
CA ALA A 86 23.05 -1.05 5.79
C ALA A 86 21.89 -0.04 5.96
N TRP A 87 22.18 1.26 5.85
CA TRP A 87 21.18 2.33 6.00
C TRP A 87 20.06 2.25 4.96
N MET A 88 20.33 1.70 3.77
CA MET A 88 19.35 1.54 2.70
C MET A 88 18.20 0.62 3.15
N TYR A 89 18.51 -0.46 3.87
CA TYR A 89 17.50 -1.38 4.37
C TYR A 89 16.69 -0.79 5.53
N TYR A 90 17.31 0.03 6.39
CA TYR A 90 16.57 0.83 7.37
C TYR A 90 15.63 1.84 6.71
N TRP A 91 16.09 2.46 5.62
CA TRP A 91 15.26 3.35 4.79
C TRP A 91 14.05 2.60 4.20
N PHE A 92 14.25 1.37 3.71
CA PHE A 92 13.14 0.53 3.24
C PHE A 92 12.10 0.25 4.34
N GLY A 93 12.57 -0.16 5.52
CA GLY A 93 11.71 -0.42 6.68
C GLY A 93 10.92 0.82 7.10
N LEU A 94 11.59 1.98 7.18
CA LEU A 94 10.97 3.26 7.49
C LEU A 94 9.91 3.65 6.45
N GLY A 95 10.25 3.55 5.16
CA GLY A 95 9.34 3.93 4.09
C GLY A 95 8.10 3.02 4.03
N LEU A 96 8.25 1.71 4.23
CA LEU A 96 7.11 0.79 4.30
C LEU A 96 6.26 1.04 5.54
N PHE A 97 6.86 1.28 6.70
CA PHE A 97 6.12 1.62 7.91
C PHE A 97 5.36 2.95 7.77
N ALA A 98 5.98 3.94 7.12
CA ALA A 98 5.35 5.22 6.80
C ALA A 98 4.17 5.04 5.83
N TYR A 99 4.34 4.25 4.76
CA TYR A 99 3.26 3.88 3.86
C TYR A 99 2.07 3.29 4.63
N THR A 100 2.28 2.19 5.35
CA THR A 100 1.21 1.50 6.08
C THR A 100 0.56 2.39 7.13
N SER A 101 1.32 3.31 7.75
CA SER A 101 0.77 4.26 8.71
C SER A 101 -0.11 5.31 8.05
N LEU A 102 0.31 5.84 6.89
CA LEU A 102 -0.40 6.91 6.19
C LEU A 102 -1.64 6.40 5.45
N ASP A 103 -1.54 5.22 4.84
CA ASP A 103 -2.63 4.44 4.28
C ASP A 103 -3.72 4.19 5.34
N ALA A 104 -3.38 3.58 6.48
CA ALA A 104 -4.37 3.26 7.52
C ALA A 104 -5.08 4.47 8.17
N ILE A 105 -4.51 5.68 8.08
CA ILE A 105 -5.14 6.90 8.61
C ILE A 105 -5.92 7.68 7.57
N ASP A 106 -5.84 7.36 6.28
CA ASP A 106 -6.51 8.11 5.22
C ASP A 106 -8.05 8.07 5.41
N GLY A 107 -8.61 6.90 5.74
CA GLY A 107 -10.04 6.71 5.99
C GLY A 107 -10.44 7.31 7.32
N LYS A 108 -9.52 7.39 8.29
CA LYS A 108 -9.75 8.14 9.53
C LYS A 108 -9.83 9.64 9.24
N GLN A 109 -8.96 10.16 8.38
CA GLN A 109 -9.01 11.53 7.91
C GLN A 109 -10.31 11.78 7.13
N ALA A 110 -10.70 10.87 6.23
CA ALA A 110 -11.94 10.99 5.44
C ALA A 110 -13.20 11.03 6.30
N ARG A 111 -13.23 10.30 7.42
CA ARG A 111 -14.31 10.39 8.41
C ARG A 111 -14.25 11.70 9.19
N LYS A 112 -13.06 12.14 9.60
CA LYS A 112 -12.84 13.43 10.29
C LYS A 112 -13.27 14.64 9.46
N THR A 113 -13.06 14.61 8.13
CA THR A 113 -13.38 15.70 7.21
C THR A 113 -14.74 15.55 6.51
N ASN A 114 -15.49 14.48 6.78
CA ASN A 114 -16.74 14.13 6.08
C ASN A 114 -16.58 14.03 4.54
N THR A 115 -15.44 13.50 4.09
CA THR A 115 -15.11 13.30 2.66
C THR A 115 -14.95 11.83 2.29
N SER A 116 -15.59 10.93 3.04
CA SER A 116 -15.60 9.49 2.74
C SER A 116 -16.42 9.22 1.48
N GLY A 117 -15.92 8.37 0.58
CA GLY A 117 -16.63 8.00 -0.64
C GLY A 117 -15.91 6.96 -1.49
N PRO A 118 -16.61 6.36 -2.47
CA PRO A 118 -16.10 5.25 -3.28
C PRO A 118 -14.88 5.61 -4.14
N LEU A 119 -14.75 6.88 -4.55
CA LEU A 119 -13.58 7.33 -5.30
C LEU A 119 -12.33 7.46 -4.42
N GLY A 120 -12.49 7.77 -3.14
CA GLY A 120 -11.38 7.80 -2.18
C GLY A 120 -10.83 6.39 -1.98
N GLU A 121 -11.73 5.44 -1.75
CA GLU A 121 -11.38 4.02 -1.60
C GLU A 121 -10.76 3.42 -2.88
N LEU A 122 -11.29 3.76 -4.06
CA LEU A 122 -10.66 3.33 -5.32
C LEU A 122 -9.23 3.86 -5.46
N PHE A 123 -8.99 5.10 -5.02
CA PHE A 123 -7.65 5.69 -5.04
C PHE A 123 -6.71 5.00 -4.06
N ASP A 124 -7.20 4.73 -2.85
CA ASP A 124 -6.48 4.04 -1.78
C ASP A 124 -6.04 2.63 -2.21
N HIS A 125 -6.99 1.81 -2.66
CA HIS A 125 -6.71 0.47 -3.19
C HIS A 125 -5.81 0.51 -4.44
N GLY A 126 -5.90 1.57 -5.25
CA GLY A 126 -5.00 1.80 -6.37
C GLY A 126 -3.55 2.02 -5.90
N CYS A 127 -3.36 2.77 -4.83
CA CYS A 127 -2.05 2.95 -4.20
C CYS A 127 -1.54 1.63 -3.60
N ASP A 128 -2.41 0.84 -2.96
CA ASP A 128 -2.06 -0.48 -2.43
C ASP A 128 -1.57 -1.45 -3.51
N ALA A 129 -2.22 -1.44 -4.67
CA ALA A 129 -1.78 -2.26 -5.80
C ALA A 129 -0.38 -1.85 -6.28
N ILE A 130 -0.12 -0.54 -6.37
CA ILE A 130 1.20 -0.03 -6.77
C ILE A 130 2.25 -0.34 -5.70
N ASN A 131 1.94 -0.13 -4.42
CA ASN A 131 2.82 -0.48 -3.31
C ASN A 131 3.12 -1.99 -3.28
N THR A 132 2.13 -2.85 -3.53
CA THR A 132 2.33 -4.30 -3.61
C THR A 132 3.34 -4.65 -4.70
N PHE A 133 3.24 -4.03 -5.87
CA PHE A 133 4.18 -4.22 -6.97
C PHE A 133 5.59 -3.70 -6.62
N LEU A 134 5.71 -2.45 -6.18
CA LEU A 134 6.99 -1.82 -5.86
C LEU A 134 7.69 -2.46 -4.65
N GLY A 135 6.92 -2.80 -3.61
CA GLY A 135 7.39 -3.52 -2.43
C GLY A 135 7.92 -4.91 -2.79
N THR A 136 7.34 -5.55 -3.80
CA THR A 136 7.87 -6.83 -4.31
C THR A 136 9.28 -6.69 -4.89
N ILE A 137 9.56 -5.60 -5.61
CA ILE A 137 10.91 -5.31 -6.12
C ILE A 137 11.91 -5.24 -4.96
N ILE A 138 11.55 -4.51 -3.89
CA ILE A 138 12.41 -4.35 -2.71
C ILE A 138 12.65 -5.68 -1.99
N ILE A 139 11.60 -6.46 -1.71
CA ILE A 139 11.77 -7.72 -0.97
C ILE A 139 12.54 -8.77 -1.77
N THR A 140 12.41 -8.80 -3.11
CA THR A 140 13.20 -9.72 -3.94
C THR A 140 14.68 -9.38 -3.90
N HIS A 141 15.05 -8.09 -3.89
CA HIS A 141 16.43 -7.68 -3.61
C HIS A 141 16.86 -8.10 -2.20
N VAL A 142 16.06 -7.80 -1.17
CA VAL A 142 16.41 -8.11 0.23
C VAL A 142 16.65 -9.61 0.44
N THR A 143 15.88 -10.46 -0.23
CA THR A 143 16.00 -11.93 -0.16
C THR A 143 17.03 -12.53 -1.12
N GLY A 144 17.71 -11.70 -1.93
CA GLY A 144 18.76 -12.14 -2.84
C GLY A 144 18.24 -12.91 -4.06
N VAL A 145 16.94 -12.80 -4.37
CA VAL A 145 16.29 -13.54 -5.47
C VAL A 145 15.91 -12.64 -6.65
N GLN A 146 16.43 -11.42 -6.68
CA GLN A 146 16.36 -10.55 -7.86
C GLN A 146 16.77 -11.31 -9.13
N ASN A 147 16.15 -10.98 -10.27
CA ASN A 147 16.44 -11.59 -11.58
C ASN A 147 16.31 -13.12 -11.66
N SER A 148 15.55 -13.74 -10.76
CA SER A 148 15.28 -15.18 -10.79
C SER A 148 13.80 -15.49 -11.01
N TRP A 149 13.47 -16.76 -11.26
CA TRP A 149 12.07 -17.21 -11.29
C TRP A 149 11.31 -16.93 -9.98
N TRP A 150 12.03 -16.82 -8.86
CA TRP A 150 11.43 -16.43 -7.59
C TRP A 150 10.98 -14.97 -7.58
N HIS A 151 11.63 -14.07 -8.31
CA HIS A 151 11.14 -12.70 -8.48
C HIS A 151 9.72 -12.70 -9.09
N LEU A 152 9.53 -13.47 -10.17
CA LEU A 152 8.23 -13.62 -10.81
C LEU A 152 7.21 -14.31 -9.88
N ALA A 153 7.65 -15.30 -9.11
CA ALA A 153 6.78 -15.97 -8.13
C ALA A 153 6.31 -15.01 -7.03
N TYR A 154 7.19 -14.17 -6.49
CA TYR A 154 6.83 -13.16 -5.49
C TYR A 154 5.82 -12.16 -6.06
N LEU A 155 6.05 -11.65 -7.27
CA LEU A 155 5.11 -10.76 -7.96
C LEU A 155 3.75 -11.42 -8.13
N PHE A 156 3.74 -12.67 -8.61
CA PHE A 156 2.51 -13.42 -8.82
C PHE A 156 1.76 -13.65 -7.50
N ILE A 157 2.45 -14.07 -6.44
CA ILE A 157 1.82 -14.33 -5.13
C ILE A 157 1.24 -13.04 -4.55
N GLY A 158 2.02 -11.96 -4.53
CA GLY A 158 1.58 -10.67 -3.96
C GLY A 158 0.39 -10.09 -4.71
N THR A 159 0.47 -10.02 -6.04
CA THR A 159 -0.62 -9.49 -6.87
C THR A 159 -1.85 -10.40 -6.89
N SER A 160 -1.68 -11.72 -6.91
CA SER A 160 -2.81 -12.66 -6.86
C SER A 160 -3.55 -12.59 -5.52
N TYR A 161 -2.84 -12.45 -4.40
CA TYR A 161 -3.49 -12.26 -3.10
C TYR A 161 -4.34 -10.99 -3.08
N PHE A 162 -3.77 -9.86 -3.50
CA PHE A 162 -4.50 -8.59 -3.58
C PHE A 162 -5.73 -8.69 -4.51
N PHE A 163 -5.55 -9.32 -5.68
CA PHE A 163 -6.63 -9.56 -6.63
C PHE A 163 -7.73 -10.42 -6.04
N LEU A 164 -7.40 -11.54 -5.39
CA LEU A 164 -8.39 -12.47 -4.83
C LEU A 164 -9.20 -11.81 -3.71
N VAL A 165 -8.58 -11.01 -2.84
CA VAL A 165 -9.29 -10.26 -1.79
C VAL A 165 -10.21 -9.20 -2.40
N THR A 166 -9.75 -8.49 -3.42
CA THR A 166 -10.57 -7.51 -4.15
C THR A 166 -11.73 -8.19 -4.88
N TRP A 167 -11.48 -9.36 -5.48
CA TRP A 167 -12.48 -10.17 -6.16
C TRP A 167 -13.55 -10.69 -5.19
N GLU A 168 -13.15 -11.19 -4.02
CA GLU A 168 -14.07 -11.57 -2.95
C GLU A 168 -14.92 -10.38 -2.50
N THR A 169 -14.29 -9.22 -2.30
CA THR A 169 -14.98 -7.98 -1.93
C THR A 169 -16.00 -7.57 -2.98
N TYR A 170 -15.66 -7.68 -4.27
CA TYR A 170 -16.59 -7.38 -5.37
C TYR A 170 -17.84 -8.28 -5.35
N HIS A 171 -17.70 -9.57 -5.01
CA HIS A 171 -18.83 -10.50 -4.97
C HIS A 171 -19.63 -10.46 -3.67
N THR A 172 -18.98 -10.18 -2.54
CA THR A 172 -19.60 -10.21 -1.20
C THR A 172 -20.05 -8.82 -0.72
N GLY A 173 -19.56 -7.76 -1.35
CA GLY A 173 -19.73 -6.38 -0.90
C GLY A 173 -19.05 -6.07 0.43
N THR A 174 -18.12 -6.92 0.89
CA THR A 174 -17.44 -6.75 2.18
C THR A 174 -15.96 -7.10 2.06
N LEU A 175 -15.09 -6.16 2.42
CA LEU A 175 -13.66 -6.42 2.54
C LEU A 175 -13.39 -7.15 3.86
N ALA A 176 -13.23 -8.47 3.82
CA ALA A 176 -12.97 -9.28 5.01
C ALA A 176 -11.46 -9.55 5.17
N LEU A 177 -10.82 -8.89 6.13
CA LEU A 177 -9.43 -9.15 6.48
C LEU A 177 -9.34 -10.21 7.59
N GLY A 178 -8.56 -11.25 7.33
CA GLY A 178 -8.28 -12.32 8.28
C GLY A 178 -7.45 -11.86 9.49
N ILE A 179 -7.28 -12.76 10.46
CA ILE A 179 -6.44 -12.52 11.66
C ILE A 179 -4.99 -12.22 11.27
N ILE A 180 -4.49 -12.90 10.23
CA ILE A 180 -3.23 -12.60 9.56
C ILE A 180 -3.61 -12.19 8.14
N ASN A 181 -3.26 -10.98 7.76
CA ASN A 181 -3.51 -10.46 6.43
C ASN A 181 -2.31 -9.68 5.89
N GLY A 182 -2.29 -9.49 4.57
CA GLY A 182 -1.23 -8.76 3.89
C GLY A 182 -1.08 -7.32 4.39
N PRO A 183 -2.16 -6.50 4.38
CA PRO A 183 -2.08 -5.07 4.71
C PRO A 183 -1.53 -4.76 6.11
N VAL A 184 -1.80 -5.62 7.11
CA VAL A 184 -1.38 -5.39 8.50
C VAL A 184 -0.19 -6.26 8.90
N GLU A 185 -0.38 -7.57 9.07
CA GLU A 185 0.69 -8.44 9.55
C GLU A 185 1.80 -8.58 8.51
N GLY A 186 1.44 -8.69 7.23
CA GLY A 186 2.39 -8.82 6.14
C GLY A 186 3.32 -7.61 6.02
N THR A 187 2.77 -6.40 6.02
CA THR A 187 3.57 -5.17 5.94
C THR A 187 4.44 -4.97 7.18
N MET A 188 3.93 -5.24 8.39
CA MET A 188 4.73 -5.14 9.62
C MET A 188 5.85 -6.18 9.66
N LEU A 189 5.60 -7.39 9.16
CA LEU A 189 6.63 -8.43 9.04
C LEU A 189 7.70 -8.04 8.02
N LEU A 190 7.31 -7.49 6.86
CA LEU A 190 8.26 -6.99 5.86
C LEU A 190 9.08 -5.82 6.40
N THR A 191 8.47 -4.87 7.11
CA THR A 191 9.17 -3.79 7.80
C THR A 191 10.21 -4.39 8.76
N PHE A 192 9.82 -5.37 9.59
CA PHE A 192 10.77 -6.04 10.48
C PHE A 192 11.92 -6.69 9.73
N PHE A 193 11.65 -7.40 8.62
CA PHE A 193 12.71 -8.01 7.80
C PHE A 193 13.65 -6.97 7.20
N PHE A 194 13.16 -5.84 6.72
CA PHE A 194 14.02 -4.77 6.21
C PHE A 194 14.93 -4.19 7.29
N LEU A 195 14.39 -3.95 8.49
CA LEU A 195 15.20 -3.50 9.63
C LEU A 195 16.23 -4.55 10.05
N MET A 196 15.85 -5.83 10.02
CA MET A 196 16.74 -6.94 10.35
C MET A 196 17.88 -7.07 9.34
N THR A 197 17.60 -6.99 8.04
CA THR A 197 18.61 -6.93 6.97
C THR A 197 19.54 -5.73 7.11
N GLY A 198 19.04 -4.58 7.58
CA GLY A 198 19.91 -3.45 7.89
C GLY A 198 20.93 -3.75 8.99
N TYR A 199 20.56 -4.59 9.96
CA TYR A 199 21.41 -4.98 11.08
C TYR A 199 22.37 -6.13 10.74
N THR A 200 21.89 -7.17 10.06
CA THR A 200 22.66 -8.40 9.78
C THR A 200 23.30 -8.41 8.39
N GLY A 201 22.83 -7.58 7.46
CA GLY A 201 23.09 -7.73 6.04
C GLY A 201 22.18 -8.80 5.39
N GLN A 202 22.38 -9.08 4.10
CA GLN A 202 21.61 -10.10 3.36
C GLN A 202 22.14 -11.53 3.60
N THR A 203 22.52 -11.88 4.83
CA THR A 203 23.23 -13.14 5.14
C THR A 203 22.41 -14.11 5.99
N TRP A 204 21.08 -13.99 5.97
CA TRP A 204 20.15 -14.78 6.79
C TRP A 204 19.26 -15.69 5.94
#